data_AF-A0A259NAL1-F1
#
_entry.id   AF-A0A259NAL1-F1
#
_cell.length_a   1.000
_cell.length_b   1.000
_cell.length_c   1.000
_cell.angle_alpha   90.00
_cell.angle_beta   90.00
_cell.angle_gamma   90.00
#
_symmetry.space_group_name_H-M   'P 1'
#
loop_
_entity.id
_entity.type
_entity.pdbx_description
1 polymer ?
#
loop_
_entity_poly.entity_id
_entity_poly.type
_entity_poly.pdbx_seq_one_letter_code
_entity_poly.pdbx_strand_id
1 'polypeptide(L)'
;MASAINDRLQKTLNGLNVDSRLSTWLWLFLKSQAPHSNLGELGSPAMRDRMADIIQNTQLNAELIEAQSALFLLPEKDLEWITNNKRQNLFISRKLIEKHGYQPILPPTNLTGRAFTIAMVDIWAIEKTHKSWNINQIKFEWEQHSRLDQIFKWFDGSDIEQRLETAWEITKKKFPLLAYQENAPKEKEEFIILLEIQFITTSDKILLMESIKKRWSQNKYRAKLTGKKQYNFILSEKAINRLDKLAGKYDLRRTEVLEILLQMEEEKGIYIPERKALTKLI
;
A
#
# COMPACT_ATOMS: atom_id res chain seq x y z
N MET A 1 -14.31 14.31 -22.47
CA MET A 1 -14.61 15.62 -23.09
C MET A 1 -15.11 16.54 -21.99
N ALA A 2 -14.35 17.57 -21.65
CA ALA A 2 -14.78 18.59 -20.68
C ALA A 2 -15.82 19.49 -21.35
N SER A 3 -17.01 19.61 -20.76
CA SER A 3 -18.03 20.56 -21.21
C SER A 3 -17.54 21.99 -20.97
N ALA A 4 -17.43 22.80 -22.02
CA ALA A 4 -17.12 24.21 -21.88
C ALA A 4 -18.21 24.89 -21.04
N ILE A 5 -17.82 25.48 -19.91
CA ILE A 5 -18.72 26.21 -19.01
C ILE A 5 -18.88 27.62 -19.59
N ASN A 6 -20.04 27.97 -20.12
CA ASN A 6 -20.27 29.28 -20.73
C ASN A 6 -20.61 30.36 -19.69
N ASP A 7 -19.64 30.70 -18.83
CA ASP A 7 -19.78 31.71 -17.78
C ASP A 7 -18.90 32.93 -18.01
N ARG A 8 -18.93 33.87 -17.06
CA ARG A 8 -18.19 35.14 -17.17
C ARG A 8 -16.69 34.91 -17.32
N LEU A 9 -16.13 33.95 -16.60
CA LEU A 9 -14.71 33.62 -16.70
C LEU A 9 -14.34 33.09 -18.08
N GLN A 10 -15.14 32.19 -18.64
CA GLN A 10 -14.93 31.67 -19.99
C GLN A 10 -15.01 32.77 -21.06
N LYS A 11 -15.85 33.80 -20.85
CA LYS A 11 -15.91 34.98 -21.74
C LYS A 11 -14.69 35.89 -21.60
N THR A 12 -14.15 36.03 -20.39
CA THR A 12 -12.93 36.81 -20.12
C THR A 12 -11.68 36.17 -20.73
N LEU A 13 -11.62 34.84 -20.76
CA LEU A 13 -10.52 34.07 -21.35
C LEU A 13 -10.99 33.35 -22.62
N ASN A 14 -11.43 34.11 -23.62
CA ASN A 14 -12.02 33.57 -24.85
C ASN A 14 -11.04 32.74 -25.72
N GLY A 15 -9.73 32.95 -25.57
CA GLY A 15 -8.68 32.15 -26.23
C GLY A 15 -8.42 30.80 -25.57
N LEU A 16 -8.99 30.53 -24.39
CA LEU A 16 -8.77 29.31 -23.61
C LEU A 16 -10.09 28.56 -23.38
N ASN A 17 -10.04 27.24 -23.33
CA ASN A 17 -11.14 26.46 -22.75
C ASN A 17 -10.91 26.33 -21.24
N VAL A 18 -11.69 27.07 -20.44
CA VAL A 18 -11.51 27.16 -18.98
C VAL A 18 -12.25 26.02 -18.29
N ASP A 19 -11.72 24.81 -18.48
CA ASP A 19 -12.18 23.58 -17.85
C ASP A 19 -11.86 23.55 -16.34
N SER A 20 -12.21 22.44 -15.68
CA SER A 20 -11.98 22.30 -14.23
C SER A 20 -10.50 22.38 -13.85
N ARG A 21 -9.59 21.82 -14.66
CA ARG A 21 -8.15 21.78 -14.34
C ARG A 21 -7.55 23.18 -14.52
N LEU A 22 -7.84 23.83 -15.63
CA LEU A 22 -7.38 25.19 -15.88
C LEU A 22 -7.96 26.16 -14.85
N SER A 23 -9.22 25.97 -14.44
CA SER A 23 -9.84 26.74 -13.35
C SER A 23 -9.13 26.54 -12.02
N THR A 24 -8.68 25.33 -11.69
CA THR A 24 -7.91 25.05 -10.47
C THR A 24 -6.54 25.72 -10.51
N TRP A 25 -5.79 25.55 -11.59
CA TRP A 25 -4.50 26.21 -11.77
C TRP A 25 -4.64 27.72 -11.70
N LEU A 26 -5.63 28.30 -12.40
CA LEU A 26 -5.84 29.74 -12.44
C LEU A 26 -6.14 30.31 -11.05
N TRP A 27 -6.97 29.62 -10.26
CA TRP A 27 -7.25 30.04 -8.88
C TRP A 27 -5.96 30.07 -8.04
N LEU A 28 -5.12 29.03 -8.16
CA LEU A 28 -3.83 28.96 -7.45
C LEU A 28 -2.85 30.04 -7.92
N PHE A 29 -2.78 30.24 -9.23
CA PHE A 29 -1.93 31.25 -9.86
C PHE A 29 -2.34 32.66 -9.39
N LEU A 30 -3.62 33.02 -9.48
CA LEU A 30 -4.12 34.32 -9.03
C LEU A 30 -3.92 34.52 -7.52
N LYS A 31 -4.06 33.47 -6.70
CA LYS A 31 -3.72 33.57 -5.27
C LYS A 31 -2.24 33.85 -5.02
N SER A 32 -1.34 33.32 -5.85
CA SER A 32 0.10 33.61 -5.75
C SER A 32 0.45 35.04 -6.19
N GLN A 33 -0.20 35.54 -7.25
CA GLN A 33 0.10 36.85 -7.83
C GLN A 33 -0.60 38.01 -7.09
N ALA A 34 -1.78 37.75 -6.53
CA ALA A 34 -2.57 38.73 -5.80
C ALA A 34 -3.08 38.17 -4.46
N PRO A 35 -2.19 37.97 -3.46
CA PRO A 35 -2.53 37.29 -2.20
C PRO A 35 -3.70 37.90 -1.43
N HIS A 36 -3.85 39.23 -1.51
CA HIS A 36 -4.90 39.99 -0.83
C HIS A 36 -6.26 39.93 -1.53
N SER A 37 -6.32 39.40 -2.76
CA SER A 37 -7.56 39.34 -3.52
C SER A 37 -8.51 38.28 -2.95
N ASN A 38 -9.79 38.65 -2.83
CA ASN A 38 -10.83 37.72 -2.39
C ASN A 38 -11.31 36.84 -3.55
N LEU A 39 -10.70 35.67 -3.69
CA LEU A 39 -11.10 34.63 -4.65
C LEU A 39 -12.14 33.65 -4.10
N GLY A 40 -12.49 33.74 -2.82
CA GLY A 40 -13.24 32.69 -2.11
C GLY A 40 -12.47 31.37 -2.00
N GLU A 41 -13.16 30.34 -1.56
CA GLU A 41 -12.66 28.97 -1.52
C GLU A 41 -12.63 28.36 -2.92
N LEU A 42 -11.67 27.46 -3.16
CA LEU A 42 -11.59 26.70 -4.40
C LEU A 42 -12.87 25.87 -4.60
N GLY A 43 -13.52 26.05 -5.75
CA GLY A 43 -14.79 25.41 -6.11
C GLY A 43 -16.05 26.11 -5.59
N SER A 44 -15.93 27.24 -4.88
CA SER A 44 -17.10 28.01 -4.44
C SER A 44 -17.91 28.56 -5.62
N PRO A 45 -19.25 28.72 -5.52
CA PRO A 45 -20.10 29.16 -6.63
C PRO A 45 -19.66 30.49 -7.26
N ALA A 46 -19.19 31.44 -6.45
CA ALA A 46 -18.74 32.76 -6.90
C ALA A 46 -17.26 32.79 -7.33
N MET A 47 -16.52 31.68 -7.21
CA MET A 47 -15.08 31.63 -7.46
C MET A 47 -14.73 32.11 -8.87
N ARG A 48 -15.46 31.61 -9.88
CA ARG A 48 -15.18 31.89 -11.29
C ARG A 48 -15.48 33.34 -11.66
N ASP A 49 -16.57 33.91 -11.14
CA ASP A 49 -16.88 35.33 -11.33
C ASP A 49 -15.83 36.23 -10.69
N ARG A 50 -15.37 35.91 -9.47
CA ARG A 50 -14.31 36.66 -8.78
C ARG A 50 -12.96 36.58 -9.52
N MET A 51 -12.62 35.43 -10.10
CA MET A 51 -11.46 35.31 -10.98
C MET A 51 -11.59 36.24 -12.19
N ALA A 52 -12.76 36.26 -12.83
CA ALA A 52 -13.01 37.15 -13.97
C ALA A 52 -12.86 38.63 -13.59
N ASP A 53 -13.38 39.03 -12.42
CA ASP A 53 -13.22 40.39 -11.89
C ASP A 53 -11.75 40.78 -11.69
N ILE A 54 -10.94 39.89 -11.10
CA ILE A 54 -9.51 40.18 -10.88
C ILE A 54 -8.77 40.32 -12.20
N ILE A 55 -9.04 39.45 -13.18
CA ILE A 55 -8.38 39.49 -14.49
C ILE A 55 -8.71 40.79 -15.24
N GLN A 56 -9.96 41.25 -15.16
CA GLN A 56 -10.39 42.48 -15.83
C GLN A 56 -9.86 43.76 -15.16
N ASN A 57 -9.64 43.73 -13.84
CA ASN A 57 -9.31 44.92 -13.06
C ASN A 57 -7.83 45.00 -12.63
N THR A 58 -6.98 44.06 -13.03
CA THR A 58 -5.55 44.03 -12.69
C THR A 58 -4.67 43.94 -13.94
N GLN A 59 -3.35 44.02 -13.76
CA GLN A 59 -2.37 43.80 -14.84
C GLN A 59 -2.26 42.33 -15.28
N LEU A 60 -2.95 41.40 -14.60
CA LEU A 60 -2.98 39.96 -14.90
C LEU A 60 -3.97 39.66 -16.04
N ASN A 61 -3.88 40.40 -17.15
CA ASN A 61 -4.80 40.34 -18.27
C ASN A 61 -4.85 38.95 -18.94
N ALA A 62 -5.82 38.75 -19.85
CA ALA A 62 -6.04 37.48 -20.52
C ALA A 62 -4.81 36.97 -21.29
N GLU A 63 -4.11 37.87 -21.99
CA GLU A 63 -2.90 37.54 -22.77
C GLU A 63 -1.77 36.98 -21.89
N LEU A 64 -1.53 37.58 -20.71
CA LEU A 64 -0.54 37.06 -19.77
C LEU A 64 -0.94 35.68 -19.28
N ILE A 65 -2.21 35.46 -18.94
CA ILE A 65 -2.70 34.16 -18.46
C ILE A 65 -2.55 33.09 -19.54
N GLU A 66 -2.90 33.42 -20.78
CA GLU A 66 -2.70 32.56 -21.95
C GLU A 66 -1.23 32.20 -22.12
N ALA A 67 -0.33 33.18 -22.13
CA ALA A 67 1.10 32.94 -22.26
C ALA A 67 1.65 32.09 -21.11
N GLN A 68 1.28 32.38 -19.86
CA GLN A 68 1.71 31.62 -18.68
C GLN A 68 1.19 30.17 -18.74
N SER A 69 -0.08 29.97 -19.10
CA SER A 69 -0.65 28.63 -19.24
C SER A 69 0.08 27.82 -20.33
N ALA A 70 0.40 28.44 -21.46
CA ALA A 70 1.10 27.81 -22.57
C ALA A 70 2.54 27.41 -22.22
N LEU A 71 3.23 28.26 -21.45
CA LEU A 71 4.63 28.07 -21.03
C LEU A 71 4.81 27.02 -19.92
N PHE A 72 3.83 26.87 -19.02
CA PHE A 72 4.00 26.08 -17.81
C PHE A 72 3.10 24.84 -17.72
N LEU A 73 1.93 24.81 -18.37
CA LEU A 73 1.01 23.67 -18.25
C LEU A 73 1.36 22.55 -19.24
N LEU A 74 1.41 21.33 -18.72
CA LEU A 74 1.50 20.13 -19.54
C LEU A 74 0.13 19.77 -20.13
N PRO A 75 0.06 19.28 -21.38
CA PRO A 75 -1.15 18.70 -21.95
C PRO A 75 -1.72 17.58 -21.06
N GLU A 76 -3.04 17.43 -21.03
CA GLU A 76 -3.69 16.37 -20.21
C GLU A 76 -3.18 14.97 -20.54
N LYS A 77 -2.92 14.68 -21.82
CA LYS A 77 -2.34 13.40 -22.29
C LYS A 77 -1.03 13.03 -21.57
N ASP A 78 -0.22 14.01 -21.17
CA ASP A 78 1.06 13.77 -20.50
C ASP A 78 0.86 13.41 -19.01
N LEU A 79 -0.36 13.62 -18.49
CA LEU A 79 -0.76 13.39 -17.11
C LEU A 79 -1.81 12.27 -16.95
N GLU A 80 -2.27 11.65 -18.03
CA GLU A 80 -3.26 10.56 -18.02
C GLU A 80 -2.81 9.34 -17.20
N TRP A 81 -1.50 9.10 -17.13
CA TRP A 81 -0.93 7.99 -16.36
C TRP A 81 -1.05 8.19 -14.83
N ILE A 82 -1.33 9.41 -14.37
CA ILE A 82 -1.57 9.75 -12.97
C ILE A 82 -3.03 9.44 -12.67
N THR A 83 -3.27 8.46 -11.81
CA THR A 83 -4.61 7.97 -11.46
C THR A 83 -5.04 8.47 -10.07
N ASN A 84 -6.25 8.11 -9.64
CA ASN A 84 -6.69 8.38 -8.26
C ASN A 84 -6.14 7.37 -7.23
N ASN A 85 -5.16 6.53 -7.60
CA ASN A 85 -4.51 5.62 -6.67
C ASN A 85 -3.75 6.40 -5.57
N LYS A 86 -4.10 6.16 -4.30
CA LYS A 86 -3.55 6.88 -3.14
C LYS A 86 -2.03 6.78 -3.06
N ARG A 87 -1.47 5.58 -3.24
CA ARG A 87 -0.03 5.34 -3.15
C ARG A 87 0.74 6.00 -4.29
N GLN A 88 0.23 5.91 -5.51
CA GLN A 88 0.79 6.60 -6.67
C GLN A 88 0.86 8.12 -6.43
N ASN A 89 -0.24 8.71 -5.94
CA ASN A 89 -0.28 10.14 -5.65
C ASN A 89 0.72 10.54 -4.56
N LEU A 90 0.85 9.75 -3.48
CA LEU A 90 1.88 9.96 -2.45
C LEU A 90 3.31 9.88 -3.02
N PHE A 91 3.56 8.87 -3.87
CA PHE A 91 4.85 8.69 -4.52
C PHE A 91 5.21 9.91 -5.40
N ILE A 92 4.29 10.34 -6.25
CA ILE A 92 4.49 11.48 -7.14
C ILE A 92 4.71 12.75 -6.32
N SER A 93 3.88 13.03 -5.31
CA SER A 93 4.04 14.21 -4.46
C SER A 93 5.42 14.27 -3.82
N ARG A 94 5.93 13.14 -3.28
CA ARG A 94 7.29 13.07 -2.73
C ARG A 94 8.36 13.35 -3.79
N LYS A 95 8.23 12.74 -4.98
CA LYS A 95 9.17 12.95 -6.08
C LYS A 95 9.19 14.38 -6.61
N LEU A 96 8.03 15.03 -6.63
CA LEU A 96 7.94 16.44 -6.93
C LEU A 96 8.71 17.25 -5.88
N ILE A 97 8.48 17.02 -4.58
CA ILE A 97 9.20 17.71 -3.50
C ILE A 97 10.73 17.50 -3.60
N GLU A 98 11.17 16.26 -3.83
CA GLU A 98 12.59 15.91 -4.01
C GLU A 98 13.22 16.70 -5.16
N LYS A 99 12.54 16.77 -6.32
CA LYS A 99 13.03 17.46 -7.52
C LYS A 99 12.90 18.99 -7.42
N HIS A 100 11.90 19.49 -6.70
CA HIS A 100 11.71 20.92 -6.42
C HIS A 100 12.70 21.45 -5.38
N GLY A 101 13.16 20.61 -4.45
CA GLY A 101 13.98 21.01 -3.31
C GLY A 101 13.20 21.63 -2.13
N TYR A 102 11.89 21.86 -2.27
CA TYR A 102 11.03 22.36 -1.20
C TYR A 102 9.58 21.90 -1.39
N GLN A 103 8.78 21.95 -0.31
CA GLN A 103 7.35 21.69 -0.41
C GLN A 103 6.61 22.91 -0.95
N PRO A 104 5.84 22.80 -2.04
CA PRO A 104 5.04 23.91 -2.53
C PRO A 104 4.02 24.34 -1.48
N ILE A 105 4.04 25.63 -1.10
CA ILE A 105 3.03 26.21 -0.22
C ILE A 105 1.78 26.45 -1.07
N LEU A 106 0.88 25.47 -1.07
CA LEU A 106 -0.44 25.63 -1.66
C LEU A 106 -1.33 26.42 -0.68
N PRO A 107 -2.14 27.39 -1.17
CA PRO A 107 -3.22 27.95 -0.37
C PRO A 107 -4.13 26.83 0.15
N PRO A 108 -4.88 27.05 1.25
CA PRO A 108 -5.84 26.07 1.73
C PRO A 108 -6.82 25.65 0.63
N THR A 109 -6.82 24.36 0.29
CA THR A 109 -7.74 23.76 -0.68
C THR A 109 -8.32 22.47 -0.12
N ASN A 110 -9.46 22.05 -0.66
CA ASN A 110 -10.06 20.74 -0.42
C ASN A 110 -9.59 19.68 -1.44
N LEU A 111 -8.54 19.96 -2.21
CA LEU A 111 -8.03 19.04 -3.22
C LEU A 111 -7.43 17.81 -2.55
N THR A 112 -7.77 16.63 -3.06
CA THR A 112 -7.24 15.35 -2.61
C THR A 112 -6.94 14.44 -3.79
N GLY A 113 -6.17 13.37 -3.54
CA GLY A 113 -5.86 12.34 -4.54
C GLY A 113 -5.27 12.92 -5.82
N ARG A 114 -5.78 12.46 -6.97
CA ARG A 114 -5.29 12.88 -8.29
C ARG A 114 -5.31 14.40 -8.47
N ALA A 115 -6.41 15.05 -8.08
CA ALA A 115 -6.59 16.48 -8.33
C ALA A 115 -5.53 17.32 -7.60
N PHE A 116 -5.19 16.95 -6.37
CA PHE A 116 -4.10 17.58 -5.62
C PHE A 116 -2.74 17.35 -6.28
N THR A 117 -2.45 16.12 -6.70
CA THR A 117 -1.19 15.79 -7.38
C THR A 117 -1.03 16.54 -8.69
N ILE A 118 -2.09 16.65 -9.51
CA ILE A 118 -2.07 17.44 -10.74
C ILE A 118 -1.86 18.93 -10.42
N ALA A 119 -2.53 19.46 -9.40
CA ALA A 119 -2.32 20.85 -8.98
C ALA A 119 -0.86 21.12 -8.60
N MET A 120 -0.19 20.21 -7.88
CA MET A 120 1.24 20.32 -7.58
C MET A 120 2.12 20.39 -8.85
N VAL A 121 1.81 19.57 -9.87
CA VAL A 121 2.52 19.60 -11.16
C VAL A 121 2.26 20.92 -11.89
N ASP A 122 1.02 21.41 -11.88
CA ASP A 122 0.62 22.61 -12.60
C ASP A 122 1.24 23.87 -12.01
N ILE A 123 1.33 23.98 -10.68
CA ILE A 123 1.98 25.12 -10.01
C ILE A 123 3.51 25.07 -10.03
N TRP A 124 4.12 23.98 -10.50
CA TRP A 124 5.57 23.90 -10.63
C TRP A 124 6.05 24.88 -11.71
N ALA A 125 6.63 26.01 -11.32
CA ALA A 125 7.07 27.06 -12.24
C ALA A 125 8.40 26.72 -12.94
N ILE A 126 8.45 25.59 -13.67
CA ILE A 126 9.54 25.24 -14.58
C ILE A 126 9.01 25.12 -16.00
N GLU A 127 9.84 25.49 -16.97
CA GLU A 127 9.49 25.47 -18.39
C GLU A 127 8.95 24.09 -18.80
N LYS A 128 7.93 24.10 -19.67
CA LYS A 128 7.20 22.91 -20.14
C LYS A 128 8.09 21.74 -20.56
N THR A 129 9.18 22.01 -21.26
CA THR A 129 10.13 20.99 -21.75
C THR A 129 10.80 20.25 -20.58
N HIS A 130 11.37 21.00 -19.64
CA HIS A 130 11.95 20.48 -18.41
C HIS A 130 10.90 19.80 -17.52
N LYS A 131 9.69 20.36 -17.43
CA LYS A 131 8.58 19.76 -16.69
C LYS A 131 8.21 18.40 -17.26
N SER A 132 8.04 18.31 -18.58
CA SER A 132 7.70 17.06 -19.27
C SER A 132 8.76 16.00 -19.04
N TRP A 133 10.05 16.36 -19.14
CA TRP A 133 11.14 15.44 -18.83
C TRP A 133 11.05 14.92 -17.38
N ASN A 134 10.89 15.80 -16.40
CA ASN A 134 10.78 15.41 -14.99
C ASN A 134 9.58 14.50 -14.73
N ILE A 135 8.41 14.82 -15.28
CA ILE A 135 7.20 13.98 -15.13
C ILE A 135 7.38 12.61 -15.77
N ASN A 136 8.03 12.53 -16.94
CA ASN A 136 8.35 11.25 -17.56
C ASN A 136 9.37 10.43 -16.76
N GLN A 137 10.35 11.09 -16.11
CA GLN A 137 11.24 10.40 -15.17
C GLN A 137 10.47 9.84 -13.97
N ILE A 138 9.58 10.64 -13.36
CA ILE A 138 8.73 10.17 -12.24
C ILE A 138 7.85 9.00 -12.68
N LYS A 139 7.28 9.05 -13.90
CA LYS A 139 6.52 7.94 -14.47
C LYS A 139 7.35 6.66 -14.57
N PHE A 140 8.55 6.75 -15.13
CA PHE A 140 9.47 5.62 -15.23
C PHE A 140 9.85 5.06 -13.85
N GLU A 141 10.17 5.94 -12.90
CA GLU A 141 10.48 5.56 -11.52
C GLU A 141 9.28 4.85 -10.86
N TRP A 142 8.04 5.33 -11.07
CA TRP A 142 6.82 4.67 -10.59
C TRP A 142 6.61 3.29 -11.21
N GLU A 143 6.86 3.13 -12.50
CA GLU A 143 6.77 1.84 -13.19
C GLU A 143 7.80 0.83 -12.64
N GLN A 144 9.04 1.26 -12.39
CA GLN A 144 10.04 0.39 -11.76
C GLN A 144 9.68 0.05 -10.31
N HIS A 145 9.23 1.06 -9.57
CA HIS A 145 8.84 0.90 -8.18
C HIS A 145 7.66 -0.08 -8.02
N SER A 146 6.62 0.06 -8.84
CA SER A 146 5.44 -0.82 -8.81
C SER A 146 5.72 -2.24 -9.30
N ARG A 147 6.69 -2.45 -10.21
CA ARG A 147 7.13 -3.80 -10.61
C ARG A 147 7.68 -4.61 -9.44
N LEU A 148 8.35 -3.96 -8.49
CA LEU A 148 8.92 -4.62 -7.31
C LEU A 148 7.86 -5.11 -6.33
N ASP A 149 6.60 -4.68 -6.47
CA ASP A 149 5.50 -5.09 -5.60
C ASP A 149 5.12 -6.56 -5.74
N GLN A 150 5.70 -7.26 -6.71
CA GLN A 150 5.53 -8.70 -6.84
C GLN A 150 5.87 -9.44 -5.53
N ILE A 151 6.78 -8.92 -4.71
CA ILE A 151 7.11 -9.51 -3.41
C ILE A 151 5.90 -9.56 -2.45
N PHE A 152 4.96 -8.63 -2.62
CA PHE A 152 3.74 -8.50 -1.83
C PHE A 152 2.56 -9.29 -2.39
N LYS A 153 2.67 -9.93 -3.57
CA LYS A 153 1.62 -10.83 -4.10
C LYS A 153 1.23 -11.95 -3.14
N TRP A 154 2.13 -12.29 -2.22
CA TRP A 154 1.84 -13.25 -1.16
C TRP A 154 0.67 -12.83 -0.26
N PHE A 155 0.28 -11.57 -0.21
CA PHE A 155 -0.91 -11.15 0.54
C PHE A 155 -2.23 -11.43 -0.19
N ASP A 156 -2.23 -11.71 -1.50
CA ASP A 156 -3.43 -11.83 -2.34
C ASP A 156 -4.25 -13.13 -2.10
N GLY A 157 -3.99 -13.84 -0.99
CA GLY A 157 -4.70 -15.07 -0.63
C GLY A 157 -5.91 -14.83 0.28
N SER A 158 -6.75 -15.85 0.45
CA SER A 158 -7.96 -15.79 1.29
C SER A 158 -7.71 -15.47 2.77
N ASP A 159 -6.50 -15.74 3.27
CA ASP A 159 -6.08 -15.49 4.65
C ASP A 159 -5.46 -14.07 4.83
N ILE A 160 -5.82 -13.09 4.01
CA ILE A 160 -5.12 -11.79 3.96
C ILE A 160 -5.05 -11.10 5.33
N GLU A 161 -6.14 -11.09 6.11
CA GLU A 161 -6.20 -10.45 7.42
C GLU A 161 -5.16 -11.05 8.39
N GLN A 162 -5.13 -12.38 8.53
CA GLN A 162 -4.17 -13.08 9.39
C GLN A 162 -2.72 -12.95 8.89
N ARG A 163 -2.53 -12.86 7.57
CA ARG A 163 -1.23 -12.60 6.96
C ARG A 163 -0.75 -11.19 7.27
N LEU A 164 -1.62 -10.20 7.19
CA LEU A 164 -1.33 -8.80 7.53
C LEU A 164 -1.06 -8.64 9.02
N GLU A 165 -1.80 -9.34 9.88
CA GLU A 165 -1.53 -9.37 11.32
C GLU A 165 -0.13 -9.93 11.60
N THR A 166 0.20 -11.09 11.01
CA THR A 166 1.55 -11.68 11.13
C THR A 166 2.62 -10.73 10.58
N ALA A 167 2.33 -10.07 9.46
CA ALA A 167 3.23 -9.08 8.88
C ALA A 167 3.48 -7.93 9.84
N TRP A 168 2.42 -7.38 10.43
CA TRP A 168 2.51 -6.29 11.39
C TRP A 168 3.29 -6.66 12.64
N GLU A 169 3.09 -7.87 13.19
CA GLU A 169 3.87 -8.36 14.32
C GLU A 169 5.38 -8.39 14.05
N ILE A 170 5.77 -8.84 12.87
CA ILE A 170 7.18 -8.93 12.48
C ILE A 170 7.74 -7.54 12.16
N THR A 171 6.98 -6.71 11.44
CA THR A 171 7.38 -5.35 11.09
C THR A 171 7.60 -4.49 12.33
N LYS A 172 6.71 -4.53 13.33
CA LYS A 172 6.89 -3.80 14.60
C LYS A 172 8.15 -4.22 15.34
N LYS A 173 8.53 -5.51 15.28
CA LYS A 173 9.75 -6.00 15.92
C LYS A 173 11.01 -5.54 15.19
N LYS A 174 10.99 -5.54 13.86
CA LYS A 174 12.14 -5.12 13.05
C LYS A 174 12.30 -3.60 13.00
N PHE A 175 11.19 -2.86 13.08
CA PHE A 175 11.13 -1.41 13.01
C PHE A 175 10.27 -0.86 14.16
N PRO A 176 10.78 -0.80 15.40
CA PRO A 176 9.98 -0.42 16.58
C PRO A 176 9.36 0.98 16.48
N LEU A 177 10.05 1.93 15.84
CA LEU A 177 9.54 3.30 15.66
C LEU A 177 8.22 3.35 14.89
N LEU A 178 7.99 2.40 13.96
CA LEU A 178 6.73 2.29 13.23
C LEU A 178 5.54 1.96 14.13
N ALA A 179 5.78 1.12 15.15
CA ALA A 179 4.73 0.66 16.05
C ALA A 179 4.13 1.80 16.91
N TYR A 180 4.88 2.89 17.10
CA TYR A 180 4.44 4.05 17.87
C TYR A 180 3.64 5.06 17.04
N GLN A 181 3.86 5.08 15.73
CA GLN A 181 3.32 6.11 14.84
C GLN A 181 2.10 5.63 14.06
N GLU A 182 2.00 4.33 13.81
CA GLU A 182 1.05 3.77 12.87
C GLU A 182 0.20 2.64 13.48
N ASN A 183 -1.03 2.54 13.00
CA ASN A 183 -1.92 1.43 13.32
C ASN A 183 -1.60 0.19 12.48
N ALA A 184 -2.12 -0.97 12.91
CA ALA A 184 -2.03 -2.18 12.10
C ALA A 184 -2.71 -1.95 10.73
N PRO A 185 -2.04 -2.21 9.61
CA PRO A 185 -2.64 -2.07 8.29
C PRO A 185 -3.73 -3.12 8.11
N LYS A 186 -4.87 -2.68 7.59
CA LYS A 186 -6.03 -3.53 7.32
C LYS A 186 -6.01 -4.06 5.89
N GLU A 187 -5.35 -3.34 5.01
CA GLU A 187 -5.22 -3.70 3.61
C GLU A 187 -3.76 -3.84 3.18
N LYS A 188 -3.52 -4.64 2.14
CA LYS A 188 -2.19 -4.82 1.53
C LYS A 188 -1.57 -3.48 1.13
N GLU A 189 -2.36 -2.59 0.52
CA GLU A 189 -1.85 -1.30 0.03
C GLU A 189 -1.39 -0.40 1.19
N GLU A 190 -2.12 -0.42 2.32
CA GLU A 190 -1.73 0.31 3.53
C GLU A 190 -0.39 -0.20 4.09
N PHE A 191 -0.19 -1.52 4.11
CA PHE A 191 1.08 -2.12 4.53
C PHE A 191 2.24 -1.66 3.63
N ILE A 192 2.02 -1.60 2.31
CA ILE A 192 3.06 -1.18 1.37
C ILE A 192 3.38 0.32 1.55
N ILE A 193 2.37 1.18 1.67
CA ILE A 193 2.53 2.61 1.95
C ILE A 193 3.34 2.81 3.25
N LEU A 194 3.04 2.04 4.29
CA LEU A 194 3.75 2.09 5.57
C LEU A 194 5.25 1.81 5.41
N LEU A 195 5.62 0.79 4.62
CA LEU A 195 7.02 0.47 4.35
C LEU A 195 7.73 1.55 3.52
N GLU A 196 6.99 2.35 2.75
CA GLU A 196 7.53 3.42 1.92
C GLU A 196 7.70 4.74 2.65
N ILE A 197 6.92 5.00 3.72
CA ILE A 197 7.12 6.18 4.56
C ILE A 197 8.51 6.17 5.22
N GLN A 198 9.02 4.98 5.56
CA GLN A 198 10.23 4.82 6.38
C GLN A 198 11.52 4.68 5.58
N PHE A 199 11.50 4.95 4.27
CA PHE A 199 12.66 4.78 3.38
C PHE A 199 13.30 3.38 3.46
N ILE A 200 12.50 2.34 3.74
CA ILE A 200 12.98 0.96 3.82
C ILE A 200 13.41 0.52 2.42
N THR A 201 14.65 0.06 2.30
CA THR A 201 15.23 -0.36 1.02
C THR A 201 14.50 -1.56 0.43
N THR A 202 14.56 -1.75 -0.88
CA THR A 202 14.00 -2.94 -1.54
C THR A 202 14.55 -4.24 -0.95
N SER A 203 15.86 -4.29 -0.66
CA SER A 203 16.49 -5.45 -0.03
C SER A 203 15.92 -5.73 1.36
N ASP A 204 15.69 -4.69 2.17
CA ASP A 204 15.09 -4.84 3.49
C ASP A 204 13.63 -5.29 3.42
N LYS A 205 12.87 -4.81 2.43
CA LYS A 205 11.51 -5.27 2.16
C LYS A 205 11.50 -6.76 1.79
N ILE A 206 12.44 -7.23 0.97
CA ILE A 206 12.58 -8.66 0.62
C ILE A 206 12.84 -9.49 1.88
N LEU A 207 13.86 -9.13 2.67
CA LEU A 207 14.21 -9.84 3.91
C LEU A 207 13.07 -9.82 4.94
N LEU A 208 12.33 -8.72 5.03
CA LEU A 208 11.14 -8.61 5.86
C LEU A 208 10.07 -9.61 5.37
N MET A 209 9.77 -9.64 4.08
CA MET A 209 8.78 -10.56 3.50
C MET A 209 9.15 -12.03 3.70
N GLU A 210 10.43 -12.40 3.63
CA GLU A 210 10.90 -13.75 3.95
C GLU A 210 10.66 -14.11 5.42
N SER A 211 10.95 -13.18 6.33
CA SER A 211 10.72 -13.36 7.76
C SER A 211 9.24 -13.55 8.08
N ILE A 212 8.36 -12.76 7.43
CA ILE A 212 6.91 -12.85 7.55
C ILE A 212 6.43 -14.21 7.06
N LYS A 213 6.81 -14.63 5.86
CA LYS A 213 6.42 -15.93 5.27
C LYS A 213 6.86 -17.11 6.12
N LYS A 214 8.08 -17.04 6.69
CA LYS A 214 8.60 -18.05 7.61
C LYS A 214 7.76 -18.12 8.88
N ARG A 215 7.47 -16.96 9.51
CA ARG A 215 6.65 -16.89 10.72
C ARG A 215 5.24 -17.42 10.47
N TRP A 216 4.62 -17.02 9.36
CA TRP A 216 3.31 -17.51 8.95
C TRP A 216 3.26 -19.03 8.86
N SER A 217 4.24 -19.63 8.17
CA SER A 217 4.30 -21.07 7.99
C SER A 217 4.45 -21.80 9.33
N GLN A 218 5.25 -21.24 10.25
CA GLN A 218 5.37 -21.75 11.62
C GLN A 218 4.06 -21.64 12.40
N ASN A 219 3.34 -20.51 12.28
CA ASN A 219 2.06 -20.30 12.95
C ASN A 219 1.00 -21.29 12.45
N LYS A 220 0.87 -21.48 11.12
CA LYS A 220 -0.03 -22.49 10.54
C LYS A 220 0.33 -23.91 10.96
N TYR A 221 1.63 -24.24 11.03
CA TYR A 221 2.07 -25.55 11.52
C TYR A 221 1.70 -25.76 12.99
N ARG A 222 1.95 -24.77 13.86
CA ARG A 222 1.59 -24.84 15.29
C ARG A 222 0.09 -24.92 15.50
N ALA A 223 -0.71 -24.20 14.72
CA ALA A 223 -2.16 -24.28 14.79
C ALA A 223 -2.69 -25.68 14.46
N LYS A 224 -2.04 -26.43 13.55
CA LYS A 224 -2.37 -27.84 13.27
C LYS A 224 -1.98 -28.80 14.41
N LEU A 225 -1.09 -28.37 15.30
CA LEU A 225 -0.67 -29.14 16.47
C LEU A 225 -1.48 -28.80 17.72
N THR A 226 -2.45 -27.89 17.66
CA THR A 226 -3.34 -27.64 18.81
C THR A 226 -4.06 -28.94 19.19
N GLY A 227 -3.89 -29.40 20.43
CA GLY A 227 -4.38 -30.69 20.92
C GLY A 227 -3.43 -31.89 20.69
N LYS A 228 -2.32 -31.70 19.96
CA LYS A 228 -1.30 -32.73 19.70
C LYS A 228 0.02 -32.34 20.37
N LYS A 229 0.51 -33.15 21.30
CA LYS A 229 1.84 -32.98 21.90
C LYS A 229 2.80 -33.99 21.30
N GLN A 230 3.96 -33.51 20.84
CA GLN A 230 5.04 -34.38 20.42
C GLN A 230 5.73 -34.95 21.66
N TYR A 231 5.76 -36.28 21.77
CA TYR A 231 6.51 -37.01 22.78
C TYR A 231 7.66 -37.75 22.10
N ASN A 232 8.88 -37.58 22.62
CA ASN A 232 10.04 -38.34 22.17
C ASN A 232 10.15 -39.59 23.03
N PHE A 233 9.95 -40.76 22.42
CA PHE A 233 10.06 -42.05 23.10
C PHE A 233 11.38 -42.72 22.77
N ILE A 234 12.05 -43.26 23.78
CA ILE A 234 13.16 -44.20 23.59
C ILE A 234 12.55 -45.60 23.54
N LEU A 235 12.57 -46.22 22.36
CA LEU A 235 12.04 -47.57 22.13
C LEU A 235 13.18 -48.51 21.77
N SER A 236 13.10 -49.76 22.20
CA SER A 236 14.04 -50.79 21.74
C SER A 236 13.85 -51.05 20.24
N GLU A 237 14.91 -51.45 19.54
CA GLU A 237 14.83 -51.83 18.12
C GLU A 237 13.75 -52.88 17.86
N LYS A 238 13.57 -53.83 18.78
CA LYS A 238 12.49 -54.83 18.71
C LYS A 238 11.10 -54.19 18.75
N ALA A 239 10.89 -53.15 19.57
CA ALA A 239 9.62 -52.44 19.63
C ALA A 239 9.37 -51.61 18.36
N ILE A 240 10.41 -50.96 17.80
CA ILE A 240 10.34 -50.23 16.53
C ILE A 240 9.95 -51.18 15.39
N ASN A 241 10.62 -52.34 15.27
CA ASN A 241 10.30 -53.33 14.25
C ASN A 241 8.87 -53.89 14.37
N ARG A 242 8.33 -54.02 15.59
CA ARG A 242 6.92 -54.41 15.80
C ARG A 242 5.97 -53.31 15.35
N LEU A 243 6.29 -52.06 15.68
CA LEU A 243 5.49 -50.90 15.27
C LEU A 243 5.45 -50.77 13.75
N ASP A 244 6.57 -51.00 13.06
CA ASP A 244 6.68 -50.96 11.59
C ASP A 244 5.83 -52.06 10.93
N LYS A 245 5.90 -53.28 11.47
CA LYS A 245 5.06 -54.39 10.97
C LYS A 245 3.57 -54.11 11.15
N LEU A 246 3.17 -53.52 12.28
CA LEU A 246 1.78 -53.16 12.53
C LEU A 246 1.31 -52.03 11.60
N ALA A 247 2.13 -50.99 11.45
CA ALA A 247 1.88 -49.88 10.53
C ALA A 247 1.69 -50.39 9.10
N GLY A 248 2.63 -51.20 8.60
CA GLY A 248 2.56 -51.77 7.24
C GLY A 248 1.40 -52.76 7.05
N LYS A 249 1.06 -53.56 8.07
CA LYS A 249 -0.05 -54.52 7.97
C LYS A 249 -1.41 -53.86 7.81
N TYR A 250 -1.62 -52.69 8.44
CA TYR A 250 -2.91 -52.01 8.46
C TYR A 250 -2.94 -50.73 7.62
N ASP A 251 -1.86 -50.42 6.88
CA ASP A 251 -1.69 -49.18 6.11
C ASP A 251 -1.90 -47.90 6.95
N LEU A 252 -1.32 -47.90 8.15
CA LEU A 252 -1.43 -46.79 9.12
C LEU A 252 -0.07 -46.16 9.37
N ARG A 253 -0.05 -44.89 9.79
CA ARG A 253 1.16 -44.25 10.32
C ARG A 253 1.49 -44.85 11.69
N ARG A 254 2.77 -44.91 12.01
CA ARG A 254 3.27 -45.35 13.34
C ARG A 254 2.55 -44.67 14.51
N THR A 255 2.28 -43.37 14.39
CA THR A 255 1.56 -42.59 15.42
C THR A 255 0.11 -43.05 15.59
N GLU A 256 -0.58 -43.39 14.49
CA GLU A 256 -1.97 -43.87 14.53
C GLU A 256 -2.05 -45.24 15.19
N VAL A 257 -1.08 -46.12 14.90
CA VAL A 257 -0.97 -47.41 15.60
C VAL A 257 -0.79 -47.21 17.10
N LEU A 258 0.07 -46.28 17.52
CA LEU A 258 0.27 -45.99 18.94
C LEU A 258 -1.00 -45.43 19.59
N GLU A 259 -1.69 -44.49 18.95
CA GLU A 259 -2.95 -43.92 19.46
C GLU A 259 -4.03 -44.99 19.63
N ILE A 260 -4.23 -45.86 18.63
CA ILE A 260 -5.21 -46.96 18.70
C ILE A 260 -4.86 -47.93 19.84
N LEU A 261 -3.59 -48.32 19.98
CA LEU A 261 -3.18 -49.26 21.02
C LEU A 261 -3.35 -48.66 22.43
N LEU A 262 -3.03 -47.38 22.60
CA LEU A 262 -3.23 -46.67 23.87
C LEU A 262 -4.71 -46.57 24.21
N GLN A 263 -5.54 -46.16 23.25
CA GLN A 263 -6.99 -46.06 23.42
C GLN A 263 -7.60 -47.42 23.77
N MET A 264 -7.26 -48.47 23.02
CA MET A 264 -7.79 -49.80 23.26
C MET A 264 -7.42 -50.33 24.64
N GLU A 265 -6.20 -50.06 25.11
CA GLU A 265 -5.77 -50.49 26.43
C GLU A 265 -6.40 -49.66 27.54
N GLU A 266 -6.61 -48.36 27.35
CA GLU A 266 -7.32 -47.51 28.31
C GLU A 266 -8.80 -47.91 28.44
N GLU A 267 -9.48 -48.17 27.32
CA GLU A 267 -10.91 -48.51 27.30
C GLU A 267 -11.19 -49.95 27.75
N LYS A 268 -10.32 -50.91 27.36
CA LYS A 268 -10.56 -52.35 27.60
C LYS A 268 -9.74 -52.92 28.75
N GLY A 269 -8.55 -52.37 29.02
CA GLY A 269 -7.69 -52.78 30.15
C GLY A 269 -7.27 -54.26 30.15
N ILE A 270 -7.07 -54.86 28.97
CA ILE A 270 -6.84 -56.32 28.87
C ILE A 270 -5.35 -56.66 28.89
N TYR A 271 -4.54 -55.98 28.07
CA TYR A 271 -3.22 -56.49 27.69
C TYR A 271 -2.12 -56.17 28.72
N ILE A 272 -2.18 -55.01 29.39
CA ILE A 272 -1.20 -54.66 30.43
C ILE A 272 -1.39 -55.52 31.70
N PRO A 273 -2.61 -55.71 32.23
CA PRO A 273 -2.82 -56.57 33.40
C PRO A 273 -2.44 -58.03 33.15
N GLU A 274 -2.83 -58.60 32.00
CA GLU A 274 -2.47 -59.97 31.62
C GLU A 274 -0.95 -60.14 31.59
N ARG A 275 -0.24 -59.20 30.96
CA ARG A 275 1.21 -59.25 30.89
C ARG A 275 1.87 -59.08 32.26
N LYS A 276 1.33 -58.22 33.14
CA LYS A 276 1.82 -58.08 34.52
C LYS A 276 1.61 -59.36 35.34
N ALA A 277 0.48 -60.06 35.16
CA ALA A 277 0.22 -61.32 35.86
C ALA A 277 1.20 -62.43 35.42
N LEU A 278 1.45 -62.55 34.12
CA LEU A 278 2.44 -63.50 33.58
C LEU A 278 3.87 -63.23 34.06
N THR A 279 4.24 -61.96 34.24
CA THR A 279 5.59 -61.59 34.70
C THR A 279 5.79 -61.81 36.20
N LYS A 280 4.71 -61.97 36.99
CA LYS A 280 4.77 -62.32 38.43
C LYS A 280 4.87 -63.82 38.70
N LEU A 281 4.67 -64.65 37.68
CA LEU A 281 4.71 -66.12 37.73
C LEU A 281 6.08 -66.69 37.33
N ILE A 282 7.07 -65.83 37.10
CA ILE A 282 8.48 -66.15 36.82
C ILE A 282 9.32 -65.50 37.92
#